data_AF-C6H1I9-F1
#
_entry.id   AF-C6H1I9-F1
#
_cell.length_a   1.000
_cell.length_b   1.000
_cell.length_c   1.000
_cell.angle_alpha   90.00
_cell.angle_beta   90.00
_cell.angle_gamma   90.00
#
_symmetry.space_group_name_H-M   'P 1'
#
loop_
_entity.id
_entity.type
_entity.pdbx_description
1 polymer ?
#
loop_
_entity_poly.entity_id
_entity_poly.type
_entity_poly.pdbx_seq_one_letter_code
_entity_poly.pdbx_strand_id
1 'polypeptide(L)'
;MSSMYHTISNHSPAVARMGNAMDYIGIVGLITGSFIPSVYYGFYCVSRFKKIYWTMILLIGAGCTVISIMPRFRTPPWRPFRAGMFVSMGLSAVFPVLHGVSIFGVELMLKQIGLFWLVLQGALYIIGAAVYAAQVPERWYPGGFDILGSSHQIFHVLVVLAAISHLTGLLQAFDYRHSGLALSCL
;
A
#
# COMPACT_ATOMS: atom_id res chain seq x y z
N MET A 1 4.85 -13.49 0.51
CA MET A 1 3.51 -14.11 0.56
C MET A 1 2.91 -14.28 -0.83
N SER A 2 2.80 -13.23 -1.64
CA SER A 2 2.30 -13.28 -3.03
C SER A 2 2.97 -14.35 -3.93
N SER A 3 4.29 -14.28 -4.14
CA SER A 3 4.95 -15.22 -5.06
C SER A 3 4.75 -16.68 -4.64
N MET A 4 4.94 -16.97 -3.34
CA MET A 4 4.75 -18.30 -2.78
C MET A 4 3.32 -18.82 -3.02
N TYR A 5 2.29 -18.00 -2.79
CA TYR A 5 0.91 -18.37 -3.08
C TYR A 5 0.73 -18.74 -4.55
N HIS A 6 1.18 -17.88 -5.47
CA HIS A 6 1.00 -18.13 -6.89
C HIS A 6 1.75 -19.39 -7.38
N THR A 7 2.93 -19.69 -6.81
CA THR A 7 3.68 -20.92 -7.11
C THR A 7 2.95 -22.18 -6.65
N ILE A 8 2.35 -22.18 -5.45
CA ILE A 8 1.76 -23.39 -4.84
C ILE A 8 0.24 -23.48 -4.98
N SER A 9 -0.39 -22.51 -5.66
CA SER A 9 -1.85 -22.38 -5.74
C SER A 9 -2.55 -23.60 -6.36
N ASN A 10 -1.85 -24.36 -7.21
CA ASN A 10 -2.39 -25.56 -7.87
C ASN A 10 -2.19 -26.86 -7.06
N HIS A 11 -1.63 -26.80 -5.85
CA HIS A 11 -1.33 -27.99 -5.05
C HIS A 11 -2.57 -28.70 -4.51
N SER A 12 -3.42 -27.98 -3.76
CA SER A 12 -4.69 -28.51 -3.26
C SER A 12 -5.64 -27.37 -2.86
N PRO A 13 -6.97 -27.61 -2.77
CA PRO A 13 -7.91 -26.57 -2.37
C PRO A 13 -7.61 -25.97 -0.99
N ALA A 14 -7.06 -26.76 -0.06
CA ALA A 14 -6.66 -26.27 1.26
C ALA A 14 -5.45 -25.33 1.19
N VAL A 15 -4.40 -25.72 0.46
CA VAL A 15 -3.19 -24.91 0.27
C VAL A 15 -3.50 -23.61 -0.47
N ALA A 16 -4.31 -23.67 -1.54
CA ALA A 16 -4.75 -22.48 -2.27
C ALA A 16 -5.52 -21.50 -1.36
N ARG A 17 -6.42 -22.02 -0.53
CA ARG A 17 -7.20 -21.23 0.43
C ARG A 17 -6.33 -20.52 1.46
N MET A 18 -5.34 -21.23 2.00
CA MET A 18 -4.40 -20.67 2.99
C MET A 18 -3.46 -19.66 2.34
N GLY A 19 -2.88 -19.99 1.19
CA GLY A 19 -1.99 -19.10 0.44
C GLY A 19 -2.67 -17.79 0.03
N ASN A 20 -3.92 -17.84 -0.46
CA ASN A 20 -4.66 -16.64 -0.83
C ASN A 20 -4.94 -15.73 0.38
N ALA A 21 -5.22 -16.31 1.56
CA ALA A 21 -5.39 -15.52 2.78
C ALA A 21 -4.08 -14.85 3.19
N MET A 22 -2.95 -15.56 3.13
CA MET A 22 -1.63 -14.99 3.41
C MET A 22 -1.22 -13.91 2.40
N ASP A 23 -1.62 -14.05 1.14
CA ASP A 23 -1.39 -13.02 0.11
C ASP A 23 -2.11 -11.70 0.48
N TYR A 24 -3.38 -11.78 0.85
CA TYR A 24 -4.15 -10.60 1.31
C TYR A 24 -3.59 -10.00 2.60
N ILE A 25 -3.18 -10.83 3.57
CA ILE A 25 -2.49 -10.35 4.78
C ILE A 25 -1.18 -9.65 4.41
N GLY A 26 -0.47 -10.13 3.39
CA GLY A 26 0.72 -9.47 2.84
C GLY A 26 0.44 -8.04 2.36
N ILE A 27 -0.68 -7.80 1.69
CA ILE A 27 -1.10 -6.45 1.27
C ILE A 27 -1.33 -5.55 2.49
N VAL A 28 -2.08 -6.04 3.48
CA VAL A 28 -2.33 -5.30 4.73
C VAL A 28 -1.03 -4.96 5.45
N GLY A 29 -0.11 -5.94 5.55
CA GLY A 29 1.20 -5.77 6.14
C GLY A 29 2.05 -4.75 5.41
N LEU A 30 2.03 -4.74 4.07
CA LEU A 30 2.73 -3.75 3.25
C LEU A 30 2.19 -2.33 3.49
N ILE A 31 0.86 -2.15 3.45
CA ILE A 31 0.25 -0.82 3.66
C ILE A 31 0.55 -0.32 5.07
N THR A 32 0.29 -1.15 6.08
CA THR A 32 0.56 -0.80 7.49
C THR A 32 2.03 -0.49 7.70
N GLY A 33 2.92 -1.37 7.23
CA GLY A 33 4.36 -1.23 7.35
C GLY A 33 4.91 0.02 6.65
N SER A 34 4.34 0.42 5.52
CA SER A 34 4.73 1.65 4.82
C SER A 34 4.26 2.92 5.54
N PHE A 35 3.11 2.88 6.22
CA PHE A 35 2.59 4.01 6.99
C PHE A 35 3.47 4.37 8.18
N ILE A 36 3.95 3.37 8.92
CA ILE A 36 4.70 3.58 10.16
C ILE A 36 5.90 4.53 9.97
N PRO A 37 6.84 4.28 9.04
CA PRO A 37 7.99 5.15 8.83
C PRO A 37 7.61 6.49 8.18
N SER A 38 6.63 6.55 7.28
CA SER A 38 6.19 7.84 6.71
C SER A 38 5.61 8.78 7.77
N VAL A 39 4.79 8.25 8.69
CA VAL A 39 4.26 9.01 9.82
C VAL A 39 5.38 9.34 10.82
N TYR A 40 6.32 8.43 11.04
CA TYR A 40 7.48 8.67 11.91
C TYR A 40 8.25 9.91 11.46
N TYR A 41 8.63 9.99 10.18
CA TYR A 41 9.36 11.13 9.67
C TYR A 41 8.49 12.37 9.55
N GLY A 42 7.25 12.24 9.06
CA GLY A 42 6.33 13.38 8.88
C GLY A 42 6.02 14.11 10.17
N PHE A 43 5.92 13.39 11.29
CA PHE A 43 5.66 13.98 12.60
C PHE A 43 6.81 13.73 13.57
N TYR A 44 8.05 13.77 13.07
CA TYR A 44 9.25 13.38 13.83
C TYR A 44 9.30 14.05 15.23
N CYS A 45 9.07 15.36 15.30
CA CYS A 45 9.09 16.13 16.54
C CYS A 45 7.77 16.08 17.33
N VAL A 46 6.67 15.58 16.75
CA VAL A 46 5.34 15.66 17.36
C VAL A 46 4.80 14.25 17.69
N SER A 47 5.21 13.73 18.85
CA SER A 47 4.87 12.37 19.31
C SER A 47 3.36 12.08 19.38
N ARG A 48 2.56 13.09 19.71
CA ARG A 48 1.09 12.98 19.77
C ARG A 48 0.50 12.55 18.42
N PHE A 49 0.89 13.20 17.32
CA PHE A 49 0.35 12.88 15.99
C PHE A 49 0.86 11.53 15.47
N LYS A 50 2.12 11.18 15.75
CA LYS A 50 2.63 9.83 15.45
C LYS A 50 1.76 8.74 16.05
N LYS A 51 1.47 8.83 17.35
CA LYS A 51 0.65 7.85 18.06
C LYS A 51 -0.78 7.77 17.51
N ILE A 52 -1.40 8.91 17.21
CA ILE A 52 -2.76 8.96 16.65
C ILE A 52 -2.81 8.21 15.31
N TYR A 53 -1.93 8.54 14.37
CA TYR A 53 -1.96 7.95 13.03
C TYR A 53 -1.46 6.50 12.98
N TRP A 54 -0.50 6.13 13.83
CA TRP A 54 -0.12 4.73 14.00
C TRP A 54 -1.28 3.90 14.56
N THR A 55 -1.98 4.40 15.59
CA THR A 55 -3.15 3.70 16.14
C THR A 55 -4.24 3.56 15.07
N MET A 56 -4.51 4.62 14.30
CA MET A 56 -5.46 4.61 13.20
C MET A 56 -5.14 3.50 12.19
N ILE A 57 -3.92 3.46 11.64
CA ILE A 57 -3.58 2.47 10.60
C ILE A 57 -3.52 1.05 11.17
N LEU A 58 -3.10 0.86 12.41
CA LEU A 58 -3.09 -0.46 13.06
C LEU A 58 -4.52 -0.99 13.25
N LEU A 59 -5.47 -0.15 13.65
CA LEU A 59 -6.88 -0.55 13.77
C LEU A 59 -7.51 -0.86 12.41
N ILE A 60 -7.29 -0.02 11.40
CA ILE A 60 -7.77 -0.27 10.04
C ILE A 60 -7.16 -1.57 9.49
N GLY A 61 -5.85 -1.77 9.67
CA GLY A 61 -5.13 -2.97 9.24
C GLY A 61 -5.62 -4.24 9.93
N ALA A 62 -5.89 -4.19 11.24
CA ALA A 62 -6.50 -5.30 11.97
C ALA A 62 -7.88 -5.65 11.40
N GLY A 63 -8.73 -4.64 11.15
CA GLY A 63 -10.04 -4.85 10.51
C GLY A 63 -9.93 -5.47 9.11
N CYS A 64 -9.04 -4.95 8.27
CA CYS A 64 -8.79 -5.49 6.93
C CYS A 64 -8.25 -6.93 6.96
N THR A 65 -7.42 -7.27 7.96
CA THR A 65 -6.92 -8.63 8.18
C THR A 65 -8.07 -9.59 8.49
N VAL A 66 -8.94 -9.21 9.43
CA VAL A 66 -10.12 -10.03 9.81
C VAL A 66 -11.04 -10.27 8.61
N ILE A 67 -11.30 -9.25 7.80
CA ILE A 67 -12.12 -9.40 6.58
C ILE A 67 -11.41 -10.31 5.56
N SER A 68 -10.09 -10.15 5.39
CA SER A 68 -9.30 -10.89 4.40
C SER A 68 -9.25 -12.40 4.63
N ILE A 69 -9.35 -12.84 5.89
CA ILE A 69 -9.38 -14.27 6.23
C ILE A 69 -10.75 -14.92 6.03
N MET A 70 -11.83 -14.13 5.88
CA MET A 70 -13.18 -14.67 5.70
C MET A 70 -13.31 -15.50 4.41
N PRO A 71 -13.93 -16.68 4.44
CA PRO A 71 -14.07 -17.53 3.24
C PRO A 71 -14.80 -16.85 2.07
N ARG A 72 -15.85 -16.07 2.37
CA ARG A 72 -16.70 -15.40 1.37
C ARG A 72 -15.93 -14.35 0.56
N PHE A 73 -14.98 -13.67 1.20
CA PHE A 73 -14.15 -12.61 0.62
C PHE A 73 -13.30 -13.11 -0.56
N ARG A 74 -13.03 -14.42 -0.65
CA ARG A 74 -12.18 -15.05 -1.67
C ARG A 74 -12.90 -15.25 -3.01
N THR A 75 -14.23 -15.17 -3.03
CA THR A 75 -15.00 -15.47 -4.22
C THR A 75 -14.85 -14.38 -5.29
N PRO A 76 -14.95 -14.71 -6.60
CA PRO A 76 -14.80 -13.74 -7.69
C PRO A 76 -15.70 -12.49 -7.60
N PRO A 77 -16.98 -12.58 -7.18
CA PRO A 77 -17.85 -11.41 -7.07
C PRO A 77 -17.35 -10.33 -6.10
N TRP A 78 -16.50 -10.69 -5.13
CA TRP A 78 -15.97 -9.76 -4.14
C TRP A 78 -14.74 -8.99 -4.62
N ARG A 79 -14.21 -9.28 -5.82
CA ARG A 79 -13.01 -8.60 -6.37
C ARG A 79 -13.06 -7.06 -6.27
N PRO A 80 -14.13 -6.37 -6.71
CA PRO A 80 -14.20 -4.91 -6.61
C PRO A 80 -14.22 -4.43 -5.16
N PHE A 81 -14.90 -5.15 -4.27
CA PHE A 81 -14.91 -4.85 -2.84
C PHE A 81 -13.51 -5.00 -2.23
N ARG A 82 -12.75 -6.05 -2.58
CA ARG A 82 -11.36 -6.22 -2.11
C ARG A 82 -10.47 -5.07 -2.55
N ALA A 83 -10.54 -4.71 -3.83
CA ALA A 83 -9.78 -3.59 -4.38
C ALA A 83 -10.15 -2.29 -3.66
N GLY A 84 -11.44 -2.00 -3.51
CA GLY A 84 -11.93 -0.83 -2.80
C GLY A 84 -11.49 -0.79 -1.33
N MET A 85 -11.52 -1.92 -0.63
CA MET A 85 -11.07 -2.02 0.77
C MET A 85 -9.60 -1.67 0.93
N PHE A 86 -8.71 -2.30 0.14
CA PHE A 86 -7.27 -2.02 0.22
C PHE A 86 -6.91 -0.61 -0.26
N VAL A 87 -7.57 -0.12 -1.32
CA VAL A 87 -7.40 1.27 -1.79
C VAL A 87 -7.85 2.25 -0.71
N SER A 88 -8.98 2.01 -0.04
CA SER A 88 -9.47 2.88 1.05
C SER A 88 -8.51 2.87 2.23
N MET A 89 -7.96 1.71 2.59
CA MET A 89 -6.91 1.61 3.61
C MET A 89 -5.68 2.46 3.23
N GLY A 90 -5.21 2.39 1.99
CA GLY A 90 -4.11 3.24 1.51
C GLY A 90 -4.47 4.73 1.48
N LEU A 91 -5.66 5.08 0.99
CA LEU A 91 -6.16 6.47 0.91
C LEU A 91 -6.36 7.10 2.29
N SER A 92 -6.43 6.32 3.37
CA SER A 92 -6.38 6.89 4.72
C SER A 92 -5.11 7.71 4.99
N ALA A 93 -4.06 7.60 4.14
CA ALA A 93 -2.84 8.40 4.21
C ALA A 93 -3.09 9.89 3.91
N VAL A 94 -4.19 10.22 3.21
CA VAL A 94 -4.57 11.60 2.94
C VAL A 94 -4.72 12.40 4.24
N PHE A 95 -5.24 11.79 5.31
CA PHE A 95 -5.40 12.46 6.60
C PHE A 95 -4.06 12.93 7.21
N PRO A 96 -3.07 12.06 7.48
CA PRO A 96 -1.77 12.50 8.00
C PRO A 96 -1.00 13.39 7.02
N VAL A 97 -1.12 13.17 5.71
CA VAL A 97 -0.44 14.01 4.70
C VAL A 97 -0.98 15.43 4.71
N LEU A 98 -2.31 15.62 4.61
CA LEU A 98 -2.91 16.95 4.64
C LEU A 98 -2.66 17.64 5.97
N HIS A 99 -2.75 16.91 7.08
CA HIS A 99 -2.44 17.46 8.40
C HIS A 99 -0.97 17.92 8.49
N GLY A 100 -0.03 17.09 8.03
CA GLY A 100 1.39 17.47 7.98
C GLY A 100 1.65 18.68 7.09
N VAL A 101 1.04 18.74 5.90
CA VAL A 101 1.14 19.91 5.00
C VAL A 101 0.57 21.17 5.64
N SER A 102 -0.54 21.06 6.38
CA SER A 102 -1.15 22.23 7.04
C SER A 102 -0.29 22.82 8.18
N ILE A 103 0.54 22.00 8.84
CA ILE A 103 1.40 22.43 9.95
C ILE A 103 2.79 22.85 9.45
N PHE A 104 3.38 22.03 8.57
CA PHE A 104 4.79 22.13 8.19
C PHE A 104 5.00 22.80 6.82
N GLY A 105 3.94 22.93 6.02
CA GLY A 105 4.02 23.42 4.64
C GLY A 105 4.49 22.35 3.65
N VAL A 106 4.23 22.60 2.37
CA VAL A 106 4.55 21.65 1.28
C VAL A 106 6.06 21.48 1.11
N GLU A 107 6.84 22.56 1.20
CA GLU A 107 8.30 22.52 0.99
C GLU A 107 9.03 21.64 2.00
N LEU A 108 8.61 21.72 3.27
CA LEU A 108 9.18 20.87 4.32
C LEU A 108 8.73 19.42 4.14
N MET A 109 7.46 19.17 3.84
CA MET A 109 6.94 17.82 3.59
C MET A 109 7.59 17.13 2.38
N LEU A 110 7.94 17.89 1.33
CA LEU A 110 8.71 17.37 0.19
C LEU A 110 10.03 16.76 0.64
N LYS A 111 10.72 17.36 1.60
CA LYS A 111 12.00 16.85 2.14
C LYS A 111 11.79 15.79 3.22
N GLN A 112 10.87 16.05 4.14
CA GLN A 112 10.71 15.30 5.38
C GLN A 112 10.05 13.94 5.20
N ILE A 113 9.19 13.76 4.20
CA ILE A 113 8.55 12.47 3.92
C ILE A 113 8.74 12.00 2.48
N GLY A 114 9.52 12.74 1.68
CA GLY A 114 9.59 12.51 0.25
C GLY A 114 8.21 12.64 -0.41
N LEU A 115 7.45 13.70 -0.11
CA LEU A 115 6.01 13.83 -0.46
C LEU A 115 5.71 13.50 -1.93
N PHE A 116 6.58 13.90 -2.87
CA PHE A 116 6.45 13.55 -4.28
C PHE A 116 6.42 12.03 -4.50
N TRP A 117 7.37 11.30 -3.92
CA TRP A 117 7.47 9.85 -4.01
C TRP A 117 6.30 9.14 -3.33
N LEU A 118 5.78 9.71 -2.25
CA LEU A 118 4.58 9.20 -1.58
C LEU A 118 3.32 9.39 -2.43
N VAL A 119 3.17 10.53 -3.11
CA VAL A 119 2.08 10.77 -4.07
C VAL A 119 2.20 9.82 -5.26
N LEU A 120 3.41 9.63 -5.81
CA LEU A 120 3.66 8.69 -6.90
C LEU A 120 3.32 7.24 -6.50
N GLN A 121 3.74 6.80 -5.31
CA GLN A 121 3.34 5.51 -4.73
C GLN A 121 1.82 5.36 -4.71
N GLY A 122 1.10 6.37 -4.21
CA GLY A 122 -0.36 6.37 -4.15
C GLY A 122 -1.00 6.25 -5.53
N ALA A 123 -0.51 7.02 -6.51
CA ALA A 123 -0.98 6.95 -7.89
C ALA A 123 -0.77 5.56 -8.51
N LEU A 124 0.42 4.98 -8.34
CA LEU A 124 0.73 3.63 -8.84
C LEU A 124 -0.19 2.57 -8.23
N TYR A 125 -0.48 2.64 -6.92
CA TYR A 125 -1.43 1.72 -6.29
C TYR A 125 -2.86 1.89 -6.81
N ILE A 126 -3.35 3.11 -6.98
CA ILE A 126 -4.71 3.37 -7.48
C ILE A 126 -4.85 2.86 -8.91
N ILE A 127 -3.87 3.16 -9.78
CA ILE A 127 -3.85 2.69 -11.16
C ILE A 127 -3.82 1.16 -11.18
N GLY A 128 -2.93 0.52 -10.41
CA GLY A 128 -2.85 -0.93 -10.35
C GLY A 128 -4.15 -1.58 -9.86
N ALA A 129 -4.77 -1.03 -8.81
CA ALA A 129 -6.03 -1.52 -8.30
C ALA A 129 -7.18 -1.36 -9.32
N ALA A 130 -7.21 -0.25 -10.06
CA ALA A 130 -8.17 -0.02 -11.13
C ALA A 130 -8.01 -1.04 -12.27
N VAL A 131 -6.77 -1.28 -12.72
CA VAL A 131 -6.45 -2.29 -13.73
C VAL A 131 -6.89 -3.69 -13.26
N TYR A 132 -6.54 -4.07 -12.02
CA TYR A 132 -6.94 -5.35 -11.41
C TYR A 132 -8.47 -5.51 -11.33
N ALA A 133 -9.18 -4.48 -10.87
CA ALA A 133 -10.63 -4.54 -10.71
C ALA A 133 -11.37 -4.57 -12.05
N ALA A 134 -10.87 -3.85 -13.06
CA ALA A 134 -11.47 -3.78 -14.40
C ALA A 134 -11.18 -5.03 -15.25
N GLN A 135 -10.14 -5.81 -14.90
CA GLN A 135 -9.65 -6.97 -15.64
C GLN A 135 -9.20 -6.60 -17.06
N VAL A 136 -8.57 -5.44 -17.22
CA VAL A 136 -8.05 -4.95 -18.49
C VAL A 136 -6.55 -5.25 -18.56
N PRO A 137 -6.01 -5.75 -19.68
CA PRO A 137 -6.62 -5.84 -21.01
C PRO A 137 -7.34 -7.17 -21.34
N GLU A 138 -7.28 -8.20 -20.49
CA GLU A 138 -7.82 -9.53 -20.81
C GLU A 138 -9.34 -9.56 -21.02
N ARG A 139 -10.06 -8.58 -20.46
CA ARG A 139 -11.49 -8.36 -20.70
C ARG A 139 -11.77 -7.90 -22.13
N TRP A 140 -10.86 -7.15 -22.74
CA TRP A 140 -11.01 -6.63 -24.10
C TRP A 140 -10.59 -7.65 -25.15
N TYR A 141 -9.57 -8.46 -24.84
CA TYR A 141 -9.06 -9.49 -25.73
C TYR A 141 -8.96 -10.84 -25.00
N PRO A 142 -10.08 -11.56 -24.83
CA PRO A 142 -10.09 -12.88 -24.21
C PRO A 142 -9.13 -13.85 -24.92
N GLY A 143 -8.28 -14.57 -24.17
CA GLY A 143 -7.25 -15.47 -24.71
C GLY A 143 -5.95 -14.78 -25.13
N GLY A 144 -5.94 -13.45 -25.30
CA GLY A 144 -4.74 -12.72 -25.73
C GLY A 144 -3.69 -12.52 -24.65
N PHE A 145 -4.08 -12.60 -23.38
CA PHE A 145 -3.26 -12.24 -22.22
C PHE A 145 -3.16 -13.39 -21.18
N ASP A 146 -3.30 -14.64 -21.64
CA ASP A 146 -3.34 -15.82 -20.76
C ASP A 146 -1.99 -16.08 -20.06
N ILE A 147 -0.87 -15.75 -20.73
CA ILE A 147 0.49 -15.99 -20.22
C ILE A 147 1.19 -14.69 -19.79
N LEU A 148 1.11 -13.64 -20.60
CA LEU A 148 1.79 -12.36 -20.37
C LEU A 148 0.84 -11.18 -20.55
N GLY A 149 1.01 -10.17 -19.70
CA GLY A 149 0.29 -8.89 -19.78
C GLY A 149 -1.13 -8.90 -19.20
N SER A 150 -1.50 -9.91 -18.41
CA SER A 150 -2.79 -9.90 -17.70
C SER A 150 -2.85 -8.78 -16.66
N SER A 151 -4.06 -8.30 -16.35
CA SER A 151 -4.27 -7.27 -15.33
C SER A 151 -3.61 -7.59 -14.00
N HIS A 152 -3.60 -8.86 -13.60
CA HIS A 152 -2.99 -9.32 -12.35
C HIS A 152 -1.46 -9.24 -12.37
N GLN A 153 -0.83 -9.50 -13.52
CA GLN A 153 0.62 -9.29 -13.69
C GLN A 153 0.97 -7.80 -13.67
N ILE A 154 0.20 -6.98 -14.39
CA ILE A 154 0.38 -5.52 -14.41
C ILE A 154 0.23 -4.96 -12.99
N PHE A 155 -0.77 -5.42 -12.24
CA PHE A 155 -0.96 -5.05 -10.84
C PHE A 155 0.28 -5.35 -9.99
N HIS A 156 0.84 -6.57 -10.07
CA HIS A 156 2.04 -6.91 -9.31
C HIS A 156 3.25 -6.04 -9.68
N VAL A 157 3.45 -5.74 -10.97
CA VAL A 157 4.53 -4.84 -11.41
C VAL A 157 4.35 -3.44 -10.80
N LEU A 158 3.13 -2.90 -10.85
CA LEU A 158 2.84 -1.58 -10.28
C LEU A 158 3.00 -1.55 -8.75
N VAL A 159 2.67 -2.64 -8.04
CA VAL A 159 2.92 -2.78 -6.60
C VAL A 159 4.40 -2.72 -6.28
N VAL A 160 5.25 -3.37 -7.07
CA VAL A 160 6.71 -3.31 -6.90
C VAL A 160 7.24 -1.91 -7.17
N LEU A 161 6.82 -1.26 -8.26
CA LEU A 161 7.21 0.13 -8.56
C LEU A 161 6.76 1.10 -7.47
N ALA A 162 5.56 0.93 -6.93
CA ALA A 162 5.06 1.72 -5.80
C ALA A 162 5.91 1.50 -4.54
N ALA A 163 6.34 0.27 -4.25
CA ALA A 163 7.21 -0.03 -3.13
C ALA A 163 8.61 0.58 -3.30
N ILE A 164 9.15 0.58 -4.53
CA ILE A 164 10.41 1.27 -4.86
C ILE A 164 10.26 2.78 -4.64
N SER A 165 9.19 3.38 -5.17
CA SER A 165 8.87 4.80 -4.96
C SER A 165 8.82 5.13 -3.47
N HIS A 166 8.12 4.31 -2.68
CA HIS A 166 8.04 4.47 -1.23
C HIS A 166 9.43 4.44 -0.57
N LEU A 167 10.24 3.44 -0.91
CA LEU A 167 11.59 3.30 -0.37
C LEU A 167 12.46 4.50 -0.71
N THR A 168 12.40 4.99 -1.95
CA THR A 168 13.12 6.21 -2.37
C THR A 168 12.70 7.43 -1.55
N GLY A 169 11.39 7.60 -1.32
CA GLY A 169 10.87 8.67 -0.46
C GLY A 169 11.33 8.55 0.99
N LEU A 170 11.39 7.34 1.54
CA LEU A 170 11.89 7.09 2.89
C LEU A 170 13.39 7.33 3.03
N LEU A 171 14.19 6.95 2.04
CA LEU A 171 15.63 7.22 2.02
C LEU A 171 15.88 8.72 1.97
N GLN A 172 15.13 9.46 1.14
CA GLN A 172 15.19 10.91 1.10
C GLN A 172 14.83 11.54 2.47
N ALA A 173 13.79 11.03 3.14
CA ALA A 173 13.40 11.47 4.47
C ALA A 173 14.49 11.18 5.53
N PHE A 174 15.10 9.99 5.46
CA PHE A 174 16.21 9.59 6.31
C PHE A 174 17.42 10.52 6.11
N ASP A 175 17.84 10.72 4.87
CA ASP A 175 18.99 11.56 4.52
C ASP A 175 18.76 13.01 4.95
N TYR A 176 17.56 13.56 4.69
CA TYR A 176 17.20 14.89 5.17
C TYR A 176 17.37 14.99 6.70
N ARG A 177 16.87 13.99 7.45
CA ARG A 177 16.94 14.02 8.91
C ARG A 177 18.36 13.91 9.46
N HIS A 178 19.24 13.20 8.78
CA HIS A 178 20.63 12.97 9.22
C HIS A 178 21.65 13.91 8.57
N SER A 179 21.23 14.76 7.63
CA SER A 179 22.10 15.73 6.94
C SER A 179 22.63 16.86 7.82
N GLY A 180 22.08 17.05 9.04
CA GLY A 180 22.34 18.23 9.88
C GLY A 180 21.58 19.50 9.45
N LEU A 181 20.85 19.46 8.33
CA LEU A 181 20.02 20.57 7.83
C LEU A 181 18.58 20.53 8.38
N ALA A 182 18.18 19.42 9.00
CA ALA A 182 16.83 19.26 9.51
C ALA A 182 16.60 20.11 10.77
N LEU A 183 15.41 20.71 10.86
CA LEU A 183 14.98 21.47 12.03
C LEU A 183 15.09 20.60 13.29
N SER A 184 15.78 21.11 14.31
CA SER A 184 15.84 20.49 15.63
C SER A 184 14.44 20.48 16.25
N CYS A 185 14.12 19.40 16.96
CA CYS A 185 12.91 19.40 17.77
C CYS A 185 13.17 20.27 19.00
N LEU A 186 12.35 21.31 19.18
CA LEU A 186 12.33 22.14 20.39
C LEU A 186 11.55 21.43 21.51
#